data_AF-A0A7S1WNC8-F1
#
_entry.id   AF-A0A7S1WNC8-F1
#
_cell.length_a   1.000
_cell.length_b   1.000
_cell.length_c   1.000
_cell.angle_alpha   90.00
_cell.angle_beta   90.00
_cell.angle_gamma   90.00
#
_symmetry.space_group_name_H-M   'P 1'
#
loop_
_entity.id
_entity.type
_entity.pdbx_description
1 polymer ?
#
loop_
_entity_poly.entity_id
_entity_poly.type
_entity_poly.pdbx_seq_one_letter_code
_entity_poly.pdbx_strand_id
1 'polypeptide(L)'
;CLSHAFVRGATVTRAKTGPLTMAGDDQMEPTVEEFPATAPRLGRKRLEDHSSKVVLKTTLWKLNEGGNLKDPTHYLRRDMWIATNGSLCYFSLKEDKRLVLLDGQIFSTSTLATCPQAARQPAFVLRTTPEHEQHDQAPDEHIFACESEEDYTKWVRAYESLKMEMMRTVRLGPEMAKELKHFRLSVNNRRKKVGSASK
;
A
#
# COMPACT_ATOMS: atom_id res chain seq x y z
N CYS A 1 -8.41 26.89 35.81
CA CYS A 1 -7.69 25.78 36.48
C CYS A 1 -6.30 25.64 35.85
N LEU A 2 -5.33 26.47 36.25
CA LEU A 2 -3.93 26.40 35.77
C LEU A 2 -2.99 26.56 36.97
N SER A 3 -3.11 25.64 37.92
CA SER A 3 -2.33 25.61 39.16
C SER A 3 -1.44 24.36 39.19
N HIS A 4 -0.66 24.15 38.13
CA HIS A 4 0.30 23.05 38.06
C HIS A 4 1.71 23.55 38.42
N ALA A 5 2.39 22.86 39.33
CA ALA A 5 3.68 23.27 39.91
C ALA A 5 4.83 23.45 38.89
N PHE A 6 4.68 22.89 37.68
CA PHE A 6 5.70 22.93 36.62
C PHE A 6 5.81 24.26 35.87
N VAL A 7 4.82 25.17 35.99
CA VAL A 7 4.83 26.45 35.25
C VAL A 7 5.56 27.55 36.02
N ARG A 8 5.95 27.31 37.28
CA ARG A 8 6.43 28.35 38.21
C ARG A 8 7.90 28.76 38.06
N GLY A 9 8.62 28.27 37.04
CA GLY A 9 10.06 28.50 36.86
C GLY A 9 10.51 29.02 35.50
N ALA A 10 9.61 29.24 34.54
CA ALA A 10 10.00 29.70 33.21
C ALA A 10 10.07 31.25 33.17
N THR A 11 11.26 31.80 33.45
CA THR A 11 11.59 33.18 33.13
C THR A 11 11.69 33.32 31.61
N VAL A 12 10.66 33.90 31.00
CA VAL A 12 10.66 34.27 29.58
C VAL A 12 11.62 35.44 29.38
N THR A 13 12.84 35.16 28.96
CA THR A 13 13.78 36.17 28.47
C THR A 13 13.29 36.66 27.11
N ARG A 14 12.79 37.90 27.09
CA ARG A 14 12.39 38.61 25.88
C ARG A 14 13.63 38.83 25.01
N ALA A 15 13.74 38.08 23.91
CA ALA A 15 14.77 38.34 22.91
C ALA A 15 14.59 39.76 22.35
N LYS A 16 15.63 40.59 22.47
CA LYS A 16 15.74 41.88 21.78
C LYS A 16 16.05 41.60 20.31
N THR A 17 15.01 41.40 19.50
CA THR A 17 15.13 41.60 18.06
C THR A 17 15.06 43.10 17.80
N GLY A 18 16.19 43.69 17.40
CA GLY A 18 16.27 45.08 16.95
C GLY A 18 15.47 45.30 15.66
N PRO A 19 15.13 46.56 15.31
CA PRO A 19 14.45 46.86 14.07
C PRO A 19 15.47 46.86 12.93
N LEU A 20 15.35 45.92 12.00
CA LEU A 20 16.05 46.00 10.73
C LEU A 20 15.11 46.65 9.70
N THR A 21 15.25 47.97 9.60
CA THR A 21 14.94 48.72 8.40
C THR A 21 15.95 48.33 7.33
N MET A 22 15.48 47.73 6.23
CA MET A 22 16.16 47.79 4.94
C MET A 22 15.08 48.02 3.88
N ALA A 23 15.02 49.26 3.42
CA ALA A 23 14.45 49.58 2.13
C ALA A 23 15.44 49.10 1.06
N GLY A 24 14.95 48.30 0.12
CA GLY A 24 15.73 47.79 -1.00
C GLY A 24 14.79 47.07 -1.95
N ASP A 25 14.35 47.79 -2.98
CA ASP A 25 13.76 47.20 -4.18
C ASP A 25 14.82 46.28 -4.81
N ASP A 26 14.66 44.98 -4.60
CA ASP A 26 15.30 43.96 -5.43
C ASP A 26 14.19 43.05 -5.93
N GLN A 27 13.96 43.08 -7.25
CA GLN A 27 13.11 42.12 -7.93
C GLN A 27 13.78 40.75 -7.87
N MET A 28 13.52 40.01 -6.80
CA MET A 28 13.89 38.62 -6.70
C MET A 28 12.83 37.79 -7.42
N GLU A 29 13.08 37.54 -8.70
CA GLU A 29 12.41 36.49 -9.47
C GLU A 29 12.40 35.19 -8.63
N PRO A 30 11.22 34.56 -8.41
CA PRO A 30 11.16 33.30 -7.70
C PRO A 30 11.80 32.23 -8.58
N THR A 31 13.08 31.94 -8.35
CA THR A 31 13.69 30.69 -8.77
C THR A 31 12.90 29.55 -8.13
N VAL A 32 11.98 28.99 -8.91
CA VAL A 32 11.37 27.70 -8.65
C VAL A 32 12.49 26.68 -8.60
N GLU A 33 12.99 26.40 -7.40
CA GLU A 33 13.84 25.24 -7.17
C GLU A 33 13.02 24.01 -7.59
N GLU A 34 13.32 23.49 -8.78
CA GLU A 34 12.79 22.24 -9.28
C GLU A 34 13.14 21.15 -8.27
N PHE A 35 12.16 20.77 -7.45
CA PHE A 35 12.28 19.58 -6.62
C PHE A 35 12.68 18.42 -7.52
N PRO A 36 13.79 17.72 -7.22
CA PRO A 36 14.31 16.71 -8.10
C PRO A 36 13.23 15.66 -8.36
N ALA A 37 13.11 15.29 -9.64
CA ALA A 37 12.19 14.28 -10.13
C ALA A 37 12.20 13.06 -9.19
N THR A 38 10.99 12.64 -8.82
CA THR A 38 10.65 11.57 -7.90
C THR A 38 11.71 10.48 -7.88
N ALA A 39 12.35 10.27 -6.71
CA ALA A 39 13.42 9.29 -6.54
C ALA A 39 13.06 7.96 -7.22
N PRO A 40 13.98 7.35 -8.01
CA PRO A 40 13.71 6.12 -8.72
C PRO A 40 13.30 5.06 -7.70
N ARG A 41 12.06 4.56 -7.82
CA ARG A 41 11.56 3.49 -6.97
C ARG A 41 12.42 2.25 -7.25
N LEU A 42 13.28 1.90 -6.29
CA LEU A 42 14.00 0.63 -6.28
C LEU A 42 13.00 -0.49 -6.56
N GLY A 43 13.28 -1.30 -7.59
CA GLY A 43 12.40 -2.37 -8.03
C GLY A 43 12.06 -3.27 -6.83
N ARG A 44 10.80 -3.24 -6.39
CA ARG A 44 10.33 -4.12 -5.31
C ARG A 44 10.47 -5.56 -5.80
N LYS A 45 11.31 -6.36 -5.14
CA LYS A 45 11.39 -7.80 -5.40
C LYS A 45 10.04 -8.42 -5.04
N ARG A 46 9.28 -8.83 -6.05
CA ARG A 46 7.95 -9.42 -5.86
C ARG A 46 8.10 -10.88 -5.42
N LEU A 47 7.14 -11.34 -4.61
CA LEU A 47 7.08 -12.73 -4.16
C LEU A 47 6.61 -13.62 -5.32
N GLU A 48 7.18 -14.82 -5.44
CA GLU A 48 6.74 -15.82 -6.41
C GLU A 48 5.53 -16.60 -5.88
N ASP A 49 4.57 -16.92 -6.76
CA ASP A 49 3.41 -17.75 -6.44
C ASP A 49 3.67 -19.21 -6.83
N HIS A 50 3.57 -20.11 -5.85
CA HIS A 50 3.69 -21.56 -6.03
C HIS A 50 2.36 -22.30 -5.88
N SER A 51 1.23 -21.60 -5.89
CA SER A 51 -0.10 -22.20 -5.72
C SER A 51 -0.46 -23.10 -6.90
N SER A 52 -0.80 -24.35 -6.61
CA SER A 52 -1.25 -25.32 -7.62
C SER A 52 -2.70 -25.13 -8.05
N LYS A 53 -3.54 -24.63 -7.13
CA LYS A 53 -4.96 -24.35 -7.37
C LYS A 53 -5.19 -22.84 -7.48
N VAL A 54 -6.16 -22.47 -8.31
CA VAL A 54 -6.58 -21.09 -8.53
C VAL A 54 -8.10 -20.99 -8.40
N VAL A 55 -8.57 -19.88 -7.84
CA VAL A 55 -10.02 -19.60 -7.68
C VAL A 55 -10.61 -19.09 -8.99
N LEU A 56 -9.91 -18.14 -9.62
CA LEU A 56 -10.26 -17.55 -10.90
C LEU A 56 -8.97 -17.32 -11.68
N LYS A 57 -8.95 -17.67 -12.96
CA LYS A 57 -7.84 -17.37 -13.88
C LYS A 57 -8.41 -16.89 -15.21
N THR A 58 -8.05 -15.68 -15.62
CA THR A 58 -8.44 -15.08 -16.90
C THR A 58 -7.37 -14.10 -17.36
N THR A 59 -7.52 -13.58 -18.57
CA THR A 59 -6.62 -12.58 -19.12
C THR A 59 -7.17 -11.18 -18.84
N LEU A 60 -6.35 -10.32 -18.27
CA LEU A 60 -6.70 -8.93 -17.98
C LEU A 60 -5.74 -7.95 -18.66
N TRP A 61 -6.25 -6.77 -18.97
CA TRP A 61 -5.46 -5.62 -19.39
C TRP A 61 -5.14 -4.77 -18.18
N LYS A 62 -3.89 -4.80 -17.71
CA LYS A 62 -3.43 -3.97 -16.59
C LYS A 62 -2.81 -2.68 -17.11
N LEU A 63 -3.24 -1.54 -16.57
CA LEU A 63 -2.59 -0.26 -16.86
C LEU A 63 -1.15 -0.24 -16.28
N ASN A 64 -0.19 0.23 -17.07
CA ASN A 64 1.18 0.43 -16.61
C ASN A 64 1.27 1.47 -15.49
N GLU A 65 2.29 1.34 -14.65
CA GLU A 65 2.59 2.34 -13.62
C GLU A 65 2.89 3.70 -14.30
N GLY A 66 2.14 4.74 -13.93
CA GLY A 66 2.23 6.06 -14.57
C GLY A 66 1.62 6.14 -15.98
N GLY A 67 0.93 5.09 -16.46
CA GLY A 67 0.28 5.08 -17.76
C GLY A 67 -0.93 6.02 -17.82
N ASN A 68 -1.14 6.64 -18.98
CA ASN A 68 -2.37 7.37 -19.28
C ASN A 68 -3.57 6.43 -19.41
N LEU A 69 -4.56 6.61 -18.54
CA LEU A 69 -5.80 5.85 -18.46
C LEU A 69 -6.65 5.86 -19.74
N LYS A 70 -6.57 6.96 -20.51
CA LYS A 70 -7.30 7.16 -21.77
C LYS A 70 -6.57 6.61 -23.00
N ASP A 71 -5.34 6.12 -22.84
CA ASP A 71 -4.56 5.55 -23.93
C ASP A 71 -4.57 4.01 -23.85
N PRO A 72 -5.16 3.29 -24.83
CA PRO A 72 -5.23 1.84 -24.82
C PRO A 72 -3.87 1.14 -24.98
N THR A 73 -2.83 1.84 -25.44
CA THR A 73 -1.47 1.30 -25.63
C THR A 73 -0.71 1.15 -24.32
N HIS A 74 -1.10 1.90 -23.29
CA HIS A 74 -0.52 1.81 -21.95
C HIS A 74 -1.05 0.63 -21.13
N TYR A 75 -1.99 -0.14 -21.67
CA TYR A 75 -2.49 -1.35 -21.05
C TYR A 75 -1.70 -2.55 -21.56
N LEU A 76 -1.19 -3.35 -20.63
CA LEU A 76 -0.52 -4.60 -20.95
C LEU A 76 -1.43 -5.79 -20.64
N ARG A 77 -1.58 -6.66 -21.62
CA ARG A 77 -2.27 -7.93 -21.47
C ARG A 77 -1.44 -8.85 -20.55
N ARG A 78 -2.07 -9.39 -19.51
CA ARG A 78 -1.46 -10.27 -18.52
C ARG A 78 -2.41 -11.40 -18.18
N ASP A 79 -1.86 -12.60 -18.09
CA ASP A 79 -2.55 -13.72 -17.44
C ASP A 79 -2.58 -13.43 -15.94
N MET A 80 -3.78 -13.28 -15.39
CA MET A 80 -3.98 -12.97 -13.98
C MET A 80 -4.85 -14.05 -13.33
N TRP A 81 -4.58 -14.31 -12.05
CA TRP A 81 -5.38 -15.23 -11.28
C TRP A 81 -5.45 -14.84 -9.82
N ILE A 82 -6.47 -15.37 -9.16
CA ILE A 82 -6.62 -15.35 -7.72
C ILE A 82 -6.16 -16.71 -7.21
N ALA A 83 -5.14 -16.71 -6.36
CA ALA A 83 -4.67 -17.90 -5.67
C ALA A 83 -5.62 -18.30 -4.53
N THR A 84 -5.54 -19.55 -4.07
CA THR A 84 -6.40 -20.05 -2.97
C THR A 84 -6.17 -19.36 -1.63
N ASN A 85 -5.04 -18.69 -1.46
CA ASN A 85 -4.75 -17.86 -0.29
C ASN A 85 -5.33 -16.43 -0.41
N GLY A 86 -6.09 -16.15 -1.46
CA GLY A 86 -6.69 -14.84 -1.75
C GLY A 86 -5.72 -13.84 -2.39
N SER A 87 -4.48 -14.21 -2.69
CA SER A 87 -3.52 -13.30 -3.34
C SER A 87 -3.88 -13.09 -4.82
N LEU A 88 -3.73 -11.86 -5.30
CA LEU A 88 -3.84 -11.53 -6.72
C LEU A 88 -2.47 -11.69 -7.37
N CYS A 89 -2.39 -12.56 -8.36
CA CYS A 89 -1.16 -12.97 -9.01
C CYS A 89 -1.21 -12.74 -10.53
N TYR A 90 -0.05 -12.70 -11.16
CA TYR A 90 0.08 -12.59 -12.61
C TYR A 90 1.33 -13.32 -13.13
N PHE A 91 1.32 -13.65 -14.41
CA PHE A 91 2.50 -14.20 -15.09
C PHE A 91 3.37 -13.07 -15.65
N SER A 92 4.64 -13.03 -15.25
CA SER A 92 5.64 -12.10 -15.77
C SER A 92 6.40 -12.76 -16.91
N LEU A 93 6.13 -12.34 -18.14
CA LEU A 93 6.90 -12.78 -19.31
C LEU A 93 8.38 -12.38 -19.23
N LYS A 94 8.70 -11.29 -18.53
CA LYS A 94 10.07 -10.80 -18.38
C LYS A 94 10.91 -11.71 -17.49
N GLU A 95 10.30 -12.24 -16.45
CA GLU A 95 10.99 -13.09 -15.45
C GLU A 95 10.69 -14.58 -15.64
N ASP A 96 9.81 -14.91 -16.59
CA ASP A 96 9.24 -16.24 -16.83
C ASP A 96 8.68 -16.90 -15.55
N LYS A 97 8.01 -16.07 -14.73
CA LYS A 97 7.62 -16.43 -13.37
C LYS A 97 6.21 -15.98 -13.01
N ARG A 98 5.61 -16.76 -12.12
CA ARG A 98 4.34 -16.45 -11.45
C ARG A 98 4.63 -15.53 -10.27
N LEU A 99 4.13 -14.30 -10.32
CA LEU A 99 4.41 -13.27 -9.30
C LEU A 99 3.13 -12.84 -8.60
N VAL A 100 3.25 -12.58 -7.30
CA VAL A 100 2.21 -11.96 -6.48
C VAL A 100 2.21 -10.45 -6.76
N LEU A 101 1.06 -9.93 -7.20
CA LEU A 101 0.84 -8.49 -7.36
C LEU A 101 0.39 -7.87 -6.04
N LEU A 102 -0.60 -8.51 -5.40
CA LEU A 102 -1.13 -8.11 -4.10
C LEU A 102 -1.28 -9.34 -3.22
N ASP A 103 -0.80 -9.22 -1.99
CA ASP A 103 -1.02 -10.24 -0.97
C ASP A 103 -2.52 -10.36 -0.65
N GLY A 104 -2.96 -11.54 -0.20
CA GLY A 104 -4.36 -11.80 0.14
C GLY A 104 -4.91 -10.85 1.20
N GLN A 105 -4.11 -10.43 2.18
CA GLN A 105 -4.55 -9.45 3.18
C GLN A 105 -4.85 -8.10 2.54
N ILE A 106 -3.89 -7.54 1.79
CA ILE A 106 -4.05 -6.25 1.09
C ILE A 106 -5.19 -6.33 0.07
N PHE A 107 -5.30 -7.43 -0.67
CA PHE A 107 -6.35 -7.61 -1.65
C PHE A 107 -7.74 -7.62 -1.00
N SER A 108 -7.90 -8.30 0.13
CA SER A 108 -9.18 -8.37 0.86
C SER A 108 -9.61 -7.04 1.49
N THR A 109 -8.66 -6.21 1.93
CA THR A 109 -8.93 -4.90 2.55
C THR A 109 -9.04 -3.77 1.53
N SER A 110 -8.64 -4.02 0.28
CA SER A 110 -8.77 -3.06 -0.82
C SER A 110 -10.22 -2.68 -1.10
N THR A 111 -10.39 -1.66 -1.94
CA THR A 111 -11.70 -1.26 -2.48
C THR A 111 -11.69 -1.41 -4.00
N LEU A 112 -12.74 -2.06 -4.51
CA LEU A 112 -12.95 -2.26 -5.94
C LEU A 112 -14.06 -1.29 -6.38
N ALA A 113 -13.80 -0.53 -7.44
CA ALA A 113 -14.77 0.39 -8.04
C ALA A 113 -14.72 0.31 -9.57
N THR A 114 -15.83 0.59 -10.23
CA THR A 114 -15.90 0.68 -11.69
C THR A 114 -15.07 1.87 -12.21
N CYS A 115 -14.46 1.74 -13.38
CA CYS A 115 -13.62 2.76 -14.00
C CYS A 115 -14.12 3.12 -15.41
N PRO A 116 -15.20 3.93 -15.55
CA PRO A 116 -15.80 4.25 -16.86
C PRO A 116 -14.88 5.09 -17.78
N GLN A 117 -13.90 5.79 -17.20
CA GLN A 117 -12.96 6.63 -17.94
C GLN A 117 -11.79 5.86 -18.58
N ALA A 118 -11.68 4.54 -18.33
CA ALA A 118 -10.66 3.70 -18.93
C ALA A 118 -10.86 3.57 -20.44
N ALA A 119 -9.76 3.64 -21.20
CA ALA A 119 -9.75 3.44 -22.65
C ALA A 119 -10.28 2.08 -23.09
N ARG A 120 -10.16 1.07 -22.21
CA ARG A 120 -10.66 -0.28 -22.41
C ARG A 120 -11.79 -0.52 -21.42
N GLN A 121 -12.91 -1.02 -21.92
CA GLN A 121 -14.08 -1.38 -21.12
C GLN A 121 -14.43 -2.85 -21.36
N PRO A 122 -15.03 -3.53 -20.38
CA PRO A 122 -15.35 -3.05 -19.02
C PRO A 122 -14.11 -3.00 -18.11
N ALA A 123 -14.03 -1.99 -17.24
CA ALA A 123 -12.87 -1.77 -16.37
C ALA A 123 -13.22 -1.49 -14.91
N PHE A 124 -12.30 -1.86 -14.02
CA PHE A 124 -12.35 -1.57 -12.59
C PHE A 124 -10.99 -1.07 -12.08
N VAL A 125 -11.05 -0.30 -10.99
CA VAL A 125 -9.90 0.13 -10.20
C VAL A 125 -9.92 -0.56 -8.85
N LEU A 126 -8.75 -1.05 -8.45
CA LEU A 126 -8.50 -1.59 -7.13
C LEU A 126 -7.62 -0.61 -6.36
N ARG A 127 -8.11 -0.11 -5.24
CA ARG A 127 -7.39 0.85 -4.38
C ARG A 127 -6.98 0.16 -3.09
N THR A 128 -5.67 0.11 -2.84
CA THR A 128 -5.13 -0.49 -1.62
C THR A 128 -4.99 0.57 -0.53
N THR A 129 -5.23 0.16 0.72
CA THR A 129 -4.95 1.02 1.88
C THR A 129 -3.50 0.84 2.31
N PRO A 130 -2.74 1.93 2.57
CA PRO A 130 -1.38 1.81 3.09
C PRO A 130 -1.37 1.09 4.44
N GLU A 131 -0.50 0.09 4.60
CA GLU A 131 -0.43 -0.77 5.81
C GLU A 131 0.19 -0.08 7.04
N HIS A 132 0.83 1.08 6.86
CA HIS A 132 1.52 1.79 7.94
C HIS A 132 1.11 3.27 7.96
N GLU A 133 0.88 3.78 9.18
CA GLU A 133 0.49 5.15 9.57
C GLU A 133 1.53 6.23 9.20
N GLN A 134 2.35 6.02 8.16
CA GLN A 134 3.00 7.13 7.48
C GLN A 134 1.92 7.89 6.71
N HIS A 135 1.31 8.85 7.40
CA HIS A 135 0.13 9.63 7.02
C HIS A 135 0.19 10.33 5.65
N ASP A 136 1.33 10.33 4.96
CA ASP A 136 1.53 11.07 3.70
C ASP A 136 1.59 10.20 2.44
N GLN A 137 1.44 8.87 2.54
CA GLN A 137 1.51 8.00 1.36
C GLN A 137 0.11 7.78 0.74
N ALA A 138 -0.06 8.28 -0.48
CA ALA A 138 -1.29 8.05 -1.26
C ALA A 138 -1.53 6.54 -1.47
N PRO A 139 -2.81 6.11 -1.48
CA PRO A 139 -3.16 4.72 -1.77
C PRO A 139 -2.67 4.30 -3.16
N ASP A 140 -2.17 3.07 -3.29
CA ASP A 140 -1.79 2.55 -4.60
C ASP A 140 -3.07 2.19 -5.38
N GLU A 141 -3.19 2.70 -6.60
CA GLU A 141 -4.29 2.37 -7.51
C GLU A 141 -3.82 1.40 -8.59
N HIS A 142 -4.59 0.33 -8.81
CA HIS A 142 -4.38 -0.63 -9.87
C HIS A 142 -5.60 -0.69 -10.78
N ILE A 143 -5.43 -0.30 -12.04
CA ILE A 143 -6.51 -0.25 -13.02
C ILE A 143 -6.42 -1.46 -13.94
N PHE A 144 -7.55 -2.14 -14.10
CA PHE A 144 -7.71 -3.33 -14.91
C PHE A 144 -8.89 -3.18 -15.85
N ALA A 145 -8.76 -3.72 -17.06
CA ALA A 145 -9.86 -3.89 -18.00
C ALA A 145 -9.98 -5.37 -18.39
N CYS A 146 -11.22 -5.84 -18.51
CA CYS A 146 -11.53 -7.21 -18.92
C CYS A 146 -11.72 -7.30 -20.43
N GLU A 147 -11.65 -8.51 -20.98
CA GLU A 147 -11.97 -8.76 -22.39
C GLU A 147 -13.48 -8.77 -22.66
N SER A 148 -14.29 -9.05 -21.63
CA SER A 148 -15.74 -9.15 -21.71
C SER A 148 -16.44 -8.71 -20.42
N GLU A 149 -17.75 -8.42 -20.51
CA GLU A 149 -18.62 -8.15 -19.36
C GLU A 149 -18.82 -9.37 -18.46
N GLU A 150 -18.80 -10.57 -19.05
CA GLU A 150 -18.83 -11.81 -18.29
C GLU A 150 -17.60 -11.93 -17.39
N ASP A 151 -16.41 -11.64 -17.92
CA ASP A 151 -15.17 -11.71 -17.14
C ASP A 151 -15.14 -10.65 -16.06
N TYR A 152 -15.60 -9.43 -16.35
CA TYR A 152 -15.80 -8.40 -15.34
C TYR A 152 -16.68 -8.89 -14.19
N THR A 153 -17.82 -9.51 -14.52
CA THR A 153 -18.75 -10.05 -13.52
C THR A 153 -18.11 -11.18 -12.71
N LYS A 154 -17.33 -12.07 -13.35
CA LYS A 154 -16.58 -13.13 -12.65
C LYS A 154 -15.57 -12.54 -11.67
N TRP A 155 -14.83 -11.50 -12.07
CA TRP A 155 -13.84 -10.83 -11.21
C TRP A 155 -14.48 -10.15 -10.01
N VAL A 156 -15.56 -9.38 -10.21
CA VAL A 156 -16.26 -8.72 -9.12
C VAL A 156 -16.81 -9.75 -8.13
N ARG A 157 -17.47 -10.82 -8.61
CA ARG A 157 -17.99 -11.89 -7.75
C ARG A 157 -16.89 -12.62 -6.99
N ALA A 158 -15.77 -12.93 -7.63
CA ALA A 158 -14.64 -13.60 -6.98
C ALA A 158 -14.03 -12.71 -5.90
N TYR A 159 -13.87 -11.42 -6.17
CA TYR A 159 -13.40 -10.43 -5.21
C TYR A 159 -14.34 -10.31 -3.99
N GLU A 160 -15.64 -10.18 -4.21
CA GLU A 160 -16.63 -10.11 -3.14
C GLU A 160 -16.65 -11.39 -2.28
N SER A 161 -16.59 -12.56 -2.93
CA SER A 161 -16.53 -13.85 -2.23
C SER A 161 -15.32 -13.95 -1.30
N LEU A 162 -14.14 -13.59 -1.79
CA LEU A 162 -12.90 -13.60 -1.00
C LEU A 162 -12.94 -12.61 0.15
N LYS A 163 -13.47 -11.40 -0.10
CA LYS A 163 -13.61 -10.36 0.92
C LYS A 163 -14.50 -10.85 2.07
N MET A 164 -15.59 -11.54 1.75
CA MET A 164 -16.46 -12.16 2.76
C MET A 164 -15.79 -13.33 3.50
N GLU A 165 -15.00 -14.15 2.82
CA GLU A 165 -14.28 -15.26 3.43
C GLU A 165 -13.18 -14.77 4.40
N MET A 166 -12.38 -13.79 3.98
CA MET A 166 -11.32 -13.20 4.81
C MET A 166 -11.87 -12.49 6.05
N MET A 167 -13.00 -11.78 5.93
CA MET A 167 -13.66 -11.17 7.09
C MET A 167 -14.10 -12.20 8.15
N ARG A 168 -14.41 -13.44 7.76
CA ARG A 168 -14.71 -14.52 8.72
C ARG A 168 -13.46 -14.95 9.48
N THR A 169 -12.30 -14.93 8.84
CA THR A 169 -11.03 -15.36 9.44
C THR A 169 -10.35 -14.29 10.30
N VAL A 170 -10.64 -13.01 10.11
CA VAL A 170 -10.03 -11.89 10.88
C VAL A 170 -10.67 -11.69 12.27
N ARG A 171 -11.55 -12.60 12.72
CA ARG A 171 -12.06 -12.61 14.11
C ARG A 171 -11.04 -13.12 15.15
N LEU A 172 -9.76 -12.85 14.96
CA LEU A 172 -8.82 -12.80 16.08
C LEU A 172 -8.84 -11.36 16.61
N GLY A 173 -9.60 -11.12 17.68
CA GLY A 173 -9.77 -9.79 18.25
C GLY A 173 -8.44 -9.11 18.62
N PRO A 174 -8.44 -7.78 18.82
CA PRO A 174 -7.24 -7.01 19.20
C PRO A 174 -6.52 -7.55 20.45
N GLU A 175 -7.23 -8.28 21.31
CA GLU A 175 -6.67 -9.02 22.45
C GLU A 175 -5.69 -10.13 22.01
N MET A 176 -6.01 -10.91 20.99
CA MET A 176 -5.18 -12.05 20.55
C MET A 176 -3.90 -11.58 19.83
N ALA A 177 -3.95 -10.43 19.15
CA ALA A 177 -2.78 -9.77 18.58
C ALA A 177 -1.83 -9.24 19.68
N LYS A 178 -2.36 -8.74 20.80
CA LYS A 178 -1.56 -8.38 21.98
C LYS A 178 -0.95 -9.62 22.63
N GLU A 179 -1.70 -10.71 22.74
CA GLU A 179 -1.20 -11.98 23.27
C GLU A 179 -0.07 -12.58 22.42
N LEU A 180 -0.17 -12.52 21.08
CA LEU A 180 0.91 -12.97 20.17
C LEU A 180 2.18 -12.12 20.31
N LYS A 181 2.06 -10.80 20.45
CA LYS A 181 3.21 -9.92 20.74
C LYS A 181 3.82 -10.24 22.10
N HIS A 182 3.00 -10.45 23.12
CA HIS A 182 3.43 -10.81 24.47
C HIS A 182 4.12 -12.18 24.49
N PHE A 183 3.60 -13.16 23.75
CA PHE A 183 4.20 -14.48 23.59
C PHE A 183 5.56 -14.41 22.88
N ARG A 184 5.68 -13.62 21.80
CA ARG A 184 6.97 -13.45 21.10
C ARG A 184 8.02 -12.78 22.01
N LEU A 185 7.60 -11.81 22.81
CA LEU A 185 8.46 -11.17 23.83
C LEU A 185 8.89 -12.16 24.92
N SER A 186 7.98 -12.99 25.41
CA SER A 186 8.30 -13.97 26.46
C SER A 186 9.26 -15.05 25.97
N VAL A 187 9.10 -15.54 24.74
CA VAL A 187 10.02 -16.51 24.11
C VAL A 187 11.41 -15.91 23.91
N ASN A 188 11.48 -14.66 23.44
CA ASN A 188 12.76 -13.95 23.26
C ASN A 188 13.49 -13.72 24.60
N ASN A 189 12.76 -13.31 25.64
CA ASN A 189 13.33 -13.13 26.97
C ASN A 189 13.79 -14.46 27.60
N ARG A 190 13.05 -15.54 27.37
CA ARG A 190 13.43 -16.89 27.83
C ARG A 190 14.70 -17.41 27.13
N ARG A 191 14.84 -17.20 25.83
CA ARG A 191 16.05 -17.61 25.08
C ARG A 191 17.31 -16.84 25.50
N LYS A 192 17.19 -15.56 25.85
CA LYS A 192 18.30 -14.76 26.37
C LYS A 192 18.78 -15.21 27.76
N LYS A 193 17.88 -15.72 28.60
CA LYS A 193 18.22 -16.17 29.97
C LYS A 193 19.03 -17.48 30.00
N VAL A 194 18.95 -18.31 28.95
CA VAL A 194 19.66 -19.61 28.90
C VAL A 194 21.13 -19.45 28.47
N GLY A 195 21.50 -18.34 27.83
CA GLY A 195 22.88 -18.09 27.38
C GLY A 195 23.84 -17.55 28.45
N SER A 196 23.35 -17.15 29.63
CA SER A 196 24.15 -16.48 30.66
C SER A 196 24.43 -17.33 31.91
N ALA A 197 24.18 -18.65 31.85
CA ALA A 197 24.33 -19.56 33.00
C ALA A 197 25.33 -20.71 32.73
N SER A 198 26.35 -20.46 31.91
CA SER A 198 27.47 -21.40 31.76
C SER A 198 28.79 -20.62 31.67
N LYS A 199 29.39 -20.41 32.84
CA LYS A 199 30.84 -20.35 33.09
C LYS A 199 31.08 -20.44 34.59
#